data_AF-A0A957WJM4-F1
#
_entry.id   AF-A0A957WJM4-F1
#
_cell.length_a   1.000
_cell.length_b   1.000
_cell.length_c   1.000
_cell.angle_alpha   90.00
_cell.angle_beta   90.00
_cell.angle_gamma   90.00
#
_symmetry.space_group_name_H-M   'P 1'
#
loop_
_entity.id
_entity.type
_entity.pdbx_description
1 polymer ?
#
loop_
_entity_poly.entity_id
_entity_poly.type
_entity_poly.pdbx_seq_one_letter_code
_entity_poly.pdbx_strand_id
1 'polypeptide(L)'
;LQDVDQRAVAQARSYAQSFTSVFGSNIPPSYIDLGNFVELLKREGGSPALTQPADQVLAALDRAVIAEKHGPKKPGSTGVAIYFPNSQLYQTPVTGPQSYTAIARRFASESLWDDFLAYHYTGRPFDPATNTVAIPDSSSSARAPGAGPIQVSPITLSDNVAAPGQPVLLSIDIAGENVGYIYLFVGFLDQSGNSIFVADSDYLESNETREVDGVYYPVWSQQNEFTMEFEWEPIVYAINDGVNSVVAHFKPQSYGATFEDAIYTVDGLYTYADGSETRYARLYFNNGVMRQVFGFTGENGTGAPREIIPQTGDTFTVLEEWLDLDQQGNVTQSTQQQGDTLTFSDQPFIWQELDAAAGPYLVGFIVEDLDGNKTEVYEQITVN
;
A
#
# COMPACT_ATOMS: atom_id res chain seq x y z
N LEU A 1 -24.40 -7.79 7.29
CA LEU A 1 -23.38 -6.78 7.65
C LEU A 1 -23.97 -5.44 8.11
N GLN A 2 -25.27 -5.17 7.95
CA GLN A 2 -25.89 -3.91 8.44
C GLN A 2 -25.87 -3.76 9.97
N ASP A 3 -25.78 -4.86 10.72
CA ASP A 3 -25.72 -4.86 12.20
C ASP A 3 -24.29 -4.97 12.75
N VAL A 4 -23.29 -4.73 11.91
CA VAL A 4 -21.86 -4.85 12.24
C VAL A 4 -21.24 -3.45 12.31
N ASP A 5 -20.30 -3.23 13.23
CA ASP A 5 -19.52 -1.99 13.24
C ASP A 5 -18.76 -1.85 11.92
N GLN A 6 -19.09 -0.81 11.15
CA GLN A 6 -18.47 -0.58 9.84
C GLN A 6 -16.99 -0.20 9.94
N ARG A 7 -16.50 0.22 11.13
CA ARG A 7 -15.07 0.40 11.38
C ARG A 7 -14.34 -0.94 11.38
N ALA A 8 -14.90 -1.98 12.00
CA ALA A 8 -14.33 -3.33 11.96
C ALA A 8 -14.34 -3.93 10.55
N VAL A 9 -15.37 -3.62 9.76
CA VAL A 9 -15.41 -3.97 8.32
C VAL A 9 -14.28 -3.27 7.55
N ALA A 10 -14.08 -1.97 7.78
CA ALA A 10 -13.00 -1.21 7.14
C ALA A 10 -11.62 -1.73 7.57
N GLN A 11 -11.47 -2.12 8.84
CA GLN A 11 -10.25 -2.74 9.36
C GLN A 11 -9.95 -4.05 8.65
N ALA A 12 -10.92 -4.96 8.57
CA ALA A 12 -10.78 -6.22 7.84
C ALA A 12 -10.46 -5.99 6.36
N ARG A 13 -11.06 -4.97 5.73
CA ARG A 13 -10.76 -4.58 4.34
C ARG A 13 -9.33 -4.09 4.17
N SER A 14 -8.83 -3.25 5.09
CA SER A 14 -7.49 -2.66 5.01
C SER A 14 -6.38 -3.71 5.12
N TYR A 15 -6.60 -4.73 5.93
CA TYR A 15 -5.62 -5.79 6.20
C TYR A 15 -5.80 -7.05 5.36
N ALA A 16 -6.87 -7.16 4.58
CA ALA A 16 -7.07 -8.32 3.72
C ALA A 16 -5.98 -8.43 2.65
N GLN A 17 -5.56 -9.66 2.34
CA GLN A 17 -4.62 -9.95 1.27
C GLN A 17 -5.06 -9.26 -0.03
N SER A 18 -4.26 -8.31 -0.49
CA SER A 18 -4.58 -7.53 -1.69
C SER A 18 -3.86 -8.04 -2.94
N PHE A 19 -4.44 -7.74 -4.09
CA PHE A 19 -3.85 -8.00 -5.40
C PHE A 19 -3.42 -6.70 -6.06
N THR A 20 -2.54 -6.79 -7.06
CA THR A 20 -1.93 -5.64 -7.74
C THR A 20 -2.99 -4.61 -8.16
N SER A 21 -2.80 -3.35 -7.75
CA SER A 21 -3.65 -2.25 -8.17
C SER A 21 -3.55 -2.05 -9.68
N VAL A 22 -4.70 -1.86 -10.34
CA VAL A 22 -4.79 -1.55 -11.76
C VAL A 22 -5.06 -0.06 -12.01
N PHE A 23 -5.19 0.72 -10.93
CA PHE A 23 -5.56 2.14 -10.95
C PHE A 23 -4.35 3.07 -10.77
N GLY A 24 -3.15 2.51 -10.64
CA GLY A 24 -1.89 3.25 -10.48
C GLY A 24 -1.14 2.85 -9.20
N SER A 25 0.14 3.19 -9.19
CA SER A 25 1.08 2.86 -8.11
C SER A 25 0.74 3.48 -6.75
N ASN A 26 0.13 4.66 -6.76
CA ASN A 26 -0.16 5.47 -5.56
C ASN A 26 -1.61 5.30 -5.08
N ILE A 27 -2.36 4.36 -5.66
CA ILE A 27 -3.76 4.11 -5.34
C ILE A 27 -3.85 2.80 -4.55
N PRO A 28 -4.45 2.79 -3.34
CA PRO A 28 -4.64 1.58 -2.56
C PRO A 28 -5.32 0.48 -3.39
N PRO A 29 -4.80 -0.77 -3.33
CA PRO A 29 -5.43 -1.91 -3.97
C PRO A 29 -6.92 -2.01 -3.61
N SER A 30 -7.76 -2.25 -4.61
CA SER A 30 -9.21 -2.42 -4.43
C SER A 30 -9.69 -3.85 -4.63
N TYR A 31 -8.80 -4.75 -5.07
CA TYR A 31 -9.11 -6.17 -5.18
C TYR A 31 -8.43 -6.89 -4.03
N ILE A 32 -9.24 -7.45 -3.14
CA ILE A 32 -8.79 -8.19 -1.96
C ILE A 32 -9.28 -9.63 -2.04
N ASP A 33 -8.59 -10.54 -1.37
CA ASP A 33 -9.02 -11.94 -1.27
C ASP A 33 -10.28 -12.04 -0.41
N LEU A 34 -11.33 -12.67 -0.95
CA LEU A 34 -12.63 -12.76 -0.29
C LEU A 34 -12.57 -13.64 0.96
N GLY A 35 -11.84 -14.75 0.92
CA GLY A 35 -11.74 -15.66 2.05
C GLY A 35 -10.97 -15.03 3.20
N ASN A 36 -9.80 -14.46 2.92
CA ASN A 36 -9.02 -13.77 3.95
C ASN A 36 -9.75 -12.56 4.56
N PHE A 37 -10.46 -11.78 3.74
CA PHE A 37 -11.34 -10.71 4.23
C PHE A 37 -12.41 -11.24 5.20
N VAL A 38 -13.03 -12.38 4.89
CA VAL A 38 -14.07 -12.99 5.73
C VAL A 38 -13.50 -13.51 7.05
N GLU A 39 -12.30 -14.11 7.05
CA GLU A 39 -11.62 -14.54 8.29
C GLU A 39 -11.21 -13.35 9.16
N LEU A 40 -10.66 -12.29 8.57
CA LEU A 40 -10.38 -11.03 9.27
C LEU A 40 -11.65 -10.42 9.86
N LEU A 41 -12.74 -10.36 9.09
CA LEU A 41 -14.01 -9.84 9.56
C LEU A 41 -14.61 -10.66 10.71
N LYS A 42 -14.45 -11.98 10.68
CA LYS A 42 -14.88 -12.88 11.76
C LYS A 42 -14.08 -12.65 13.04
N ARG A 43 -12.77 -12.40 12.91
CA ARG A 43 -11.87 -12.10 14.04
C ARG A 43 -12.11 -10.71 14.63
N GLU A 44 -12.06 -9.68 13.81
CA GLU A 44 -12.08 -8.27 14.24
C GLU A 44 -13.51 -7.74 14.44
N GLY A 45 -14.50 -8.29 13.73
CA GLY A 45 -15.89 -7.88 13.86
C GLY A 45 -16.53 -8.22 15.20
N GLY A 46 -15.95 -9.15 15.98
CA GLY A 46 -16.31 -9.44 17.37
C GLY A 46 -17.76 -9.84 17.66
N SER A 47 -18.58 -10.02 16.61
CA SER A 47 -20.02 -10.24 16.72
C SER A 47 -20.36 -11.71 16.51
N PRO A 48 -21.04 -12.39 17.46
CA PRO A 48 -21.52 -13.76 17.26
C PRO A 48 -22.44 -13.92 16.04
N ALA A 49 -23.09 -12.83 15.61
CA ALA A 49 -23.92 -12.82 14.41
C ALA A 49 -23.11 -12.94 13.10
N LEU A 50 -21.79 -12.72 13.13
CA LEU A 50 -20.90 -12.86 11.97
C LEU A 50 -20.37 -14.27 11.78
N THR A 51 -20.20 -15.04 12.86
CA THR A 51 -19.51 -16.33 12.82
C THR A 51 -20.15 -17.30 11.82
N GLN A 52 -21.47 -17.54 11.95
CA GLN A 52 -22.16 -18.49 11.09
C GLN A 52 -22.23 -18.03 9.61
N PRO A 53 -22.59 -16.77 9.28
CA PRO A 53 -22.52 -16.28 7.90
C PRO A 53 -21.10 -16.34 7.30
N ALA A 54 -20.07 -16.00 8.07
CA ALA A 54 -18.67 -16.10 7.62
C ALA A 54 -18.31 -17.55 7.28
N ASP A 55 -18.60 -18.50 8.17
CA ASP A 55 -18.35 -19.93 7.94
C ASP A 55 -19.09 -20.46 6.70
N GLN A 56 -20.28 -19.94 6.41
CA GLN A 56 -21.04 -20.30 5.21
C GLN A 56 -20.38 -19.80 3.92
N VAL A 57 -19.82 -18.58 3.93
CA VAL A 57 -19.08 -18.03 2.78
C VAL A 57 -17.80 -18.84 2.55
N LEU A 58 -17.02 -19.10 3.60
CA LEU A 58 -15.80 -19.90 3.52
C LEU A 58 -16.09 -21.32 2.99
N ALA A 59 -17.11 -21.98 3.52
CA ALA A 59 -17.54 -23.29 3.02
C ALA A 59 -18.11 -23.25 1.58
N ALA A 60 -18.60 -22.10 1.12
CA ALA A 60 -19.01 -21.92 -0.28
C ALA A 60 -17.78 -21.73 -1.19
N LEU A 61 -16.78 -20.98 -0.74
CA LEU A 61 -15.49 -20.83 -1.44
C LEU A 61 -14.80 -22.19 -1.61
N ASP A 62 -14.69 -22.98 -0.55
CA ASP A 62 -14.08 -24.32 -0.58
C ASP A 62 -14.74 -25.26 -1.59
N ARG A 63 -16.05 -25.11 -1.82
CA ARG A 63 -16.80 -25.90 -2.81
C ARG A 63 -16.69 -25.34 -4.23
N ALA A 64 -16.53 -24.02 -4.36
CA ALA A 64 -16.48 -23.34 -5.65
C ALA A 64 -15.07 -23.38 -6.27
N VAL A 65 -14.03 -23.29 -5.45
CA VAL A 65 -12.63 -23.26 -5.87
C VAL A 65 -12.09 -24.70 -5.97
N ILE A 66 -12.11 -25.25 -7.19
CA ILE A 66 -11.71 -26.65 -7.45
C ILE A 66 -10.20 -26.85 -7.33
N ALA A 67 -9.42 -25.79 -7.61
CA ALA A 67 -7.97 -25.77 -7.45
C ALA A 67 -7.51 -24.34 -7.16
N GLU A 68 -6.65 -24.18 -6.17
CA GLU A 68 -6.00 -22.93 -5.78
C GLU A 68 -4.51 -23.21 -5.62
N LYS A 69 -3.68 -22.25 -6.01
CA LYS A 69 -2.25 -22.24 -5.71
C LYS A 69 -1.76 -20.81 -5.68
N HIS A 70 -1.13 -20.44 -4.57
CA HIS A 70 -0.42 -19.19 -4.43
C HIS A 70 1.05 -19.43 -4.05
N GLY A 71 1.87 -18.39 -4.27
CA GLY A 71 3.25 -18.36 -3.78
C GLY A 71 3.31 -17.83 -2.35
N PRO A 72 4.47 -17.96 -1.67
CA PRO A 72 4.66 -17.47 -0.30
C PRO A 72 4.44 -15.94 -0.16
N LYS A 73 4.47 -15.20 -1.27
CA LYS A 73 4.23 -13.75 -1.34
C LYS A 73 2.77 -13.33 -1.44
N LYS A 74 1.85 -14.30 -1.39
CA LYS A 74 0.40 -14.07 -1.42
C LYS A 74 -0.29 -14.94 -0.35
N PRO A 75 0.15 -14.87 0.93
CA PRO A 75 -0.47 -15.62 2.01
C PRO A 75 -1.97 -15.29 2.12
N GLY A 76 -2.75 -16.20 2.71
CA GLY A 76 -4.19 -16.02 2.86
C GLY A 76 -4.99 -16.05 1.56
N SER A 77 -4.38 -16.26 0.39
CA SER A 77 -5.13 -16.33 -0.86
C SER A 77 -6.02 -17.58 -0.88
N THR A 78 -7.31 -17.38 -1.15
CA THR A 78 -8.33 -18.43 -1.28
C THR A 78 -8.80 -18.63 -2.71
N GLY A 79 -8.22 -17.86 -3.65
CA GLY A 79 -8.44 -18.02 -5.09
C GLY A 79 -9.59 -17.21 -5.68
N VAL A 80 -10.26 -16.38 -4.86
CA VAL A 80 -11.32 -15.48 -5.30
C VAL A 80 -11.07 -14.07 -4.79
N ALA A 81 -10.81 -13.13 -5.71
CA ALA A 81 -10.76 -11.71 -5.39
C ALA A 81 -12.16 -11.07 -5.43
N ILE A 82 -12.39 -10.09 -4.57
CA ILE A 82 -13.59 -9.24 -4.58
C ILE A 82 -13.20 -7.76 -4.67
N TYR A 83 -13.98 -6.98 -5.42
CA TYR A 83 -13.79 -5.54 -5.53
C TYR A 83 -14.34 -4.82 -4.29
N PHE A 84 -13.43 -4.31 -3.46
CA PHE A 84 -13.71 -3.47 -2.31
C PHE A 84 -12.80 -2.21 -2.36
N PRO A 85 -13.26 -1.12 -2.99
CA PRO A 85 -12.51 0.13 -3.05
C PRO A 85 -12.29 0.75 -1.67
N ASN A 86 -11.56 1.86 -1.58
CA ASN A 86 -11.67 2.77 -0.44
C ASN A 86 -12.70 3.88 -0.77
N SER A 87 -12.98 4.78 0.18
CA SER A 87 -13.99 5.82 -0.05
C SER A 87 -13.65 6.74 -1.23
N GLN A 88 -12.37 7.07 -1.44
CA GLN A 88 -11.90 7.90 -2.56
C GLN A 88 -12.28 7.29 -3.92
N LEU A 89 -11.97 6.02 -4.12
CA LEU A 89 -12.29 5.32 -5.37
C LEU A 89 -13.79 5.07 -5.52
N TYR A 90 -14.48 4.77 -4.42
CA TYR A 90 -15.91 4.53 -4.44
C TYR A 90 -16.72 5.77 -4.87
N GLN A 91 -16.26 6.97 -4.50
CA GLN A 91 -16.93 8.22 -4.86
C GLN A 91 -16.71 8.64 -6.32
N THR A 92 -15.74 8.04 -7.01
CA THR A 92 -15.38 8.42 -8.38
C THR A 92 -16.23 7.66 -9.41
N PRO A 93 -16.86 8.31 -10.42
CA PRO A 93 -17.77 7.61 -11.34
C PRO A 93 -17.18 6.44 -12.13
N VAL A 94 -15.87 6.45 -12.40
CA VAL A 94 -15.19 5.44 -13.23
C VAL A 94 -14.69 4.21 -12.43
N THR A 95 -14.68 4.30 -11.11
CA THR A 95 -14.27 3.21 -10.19
C THR A 95 -15.38 2.84 -9.20
N GLY A 96 -16.32 3.75 -8.95
CA GLY A 96 -17.42 3.60 -8.02
C GLY A 96 -18.63 2.82 -8.55
N PRO A 97 -19.80 2.98 -7.90
CA PRO A 97 -21.02 2.21 -8.17
C PRO A 97 -21.44 2.18 -9.63
N GLN A 98 -21.35 3.30 -10.35
CA GLN A 98 -21.79 3.41 -11.74
C GLN A 98 -20.97 2.49 -12.66
N SER A 99 -19.65 2.44 -12.45
CA SER A 99 -18.75 1.58 -13.19
C SER A 99 -18.87 0.11 -12.76
N TYR A 100 -18.82 -0.14 -11.44
CA TYR A 100 -18.86 -1.49 -10.89
C TYR A 100 -20.14 -2.23 -11.27
N THR A 101 -21.30 -1.57 -11.12
CA THR A 101 -22.59 -2.20 -11.41
C THR A 101 -22.86 -2.37 -12.90
N ALA A 102 -22.19 -1.61 -13.76
CA ALA A 102 -22.23 -1.82 -15.21
C ALA A 102 -21.40 -3.05 -15.63
N ILE A 103 -20.21 -3.22 -15.05
CA ILE A 103 -19.26 -4.30 -15.38
C ILE A 103 -19.65 -5.63 -14.70
N ALA A 104 -19.94 -5.59 -13.41
CA ALA A 104 -20.26 -6.75 -12.57
C ALA A 104 -21.77 -6.96 -12.38
N ARG A 105 -22.60 -6.47 -13.32
CA ARG A 105 -24.07 -6.39 -13.20
C ARG A 105 -24.73 -7.66 -12.68
N ARG A 106 -24.35 -8.82 -13.23
CA ARG A 106 -24.94 -10.10 -12.84
C ARG A 106 -24.64 -10.42 -11.37
N PHE A 107 -23.38 -10.30 -10.97
CA PHE A 107 -22.96 -10.56 -9.60
C PHE A 107 -23.62 -9.58 -8.62
N ALA A 108 -23.65 -8.29 -8.95
CA ALA A 108 -24.38 -7.28 -8.18
C ALA A 108 -25.85 -7.69 -7.95
N SER A 109 -26.57 -8.02 -9.03
CA SER A 109 -27.99 -8.42 -8.95
C SER A 109 -28.28 -9.75 -8.22
N GLU A 110 -27.26 -10.59 -7.97
CA GLU A 110 -27.41 -11.91 -7.34
C GLU A 110 -26.83 -11.99 -5.91
N SER A 111 -25.96 -11.04 -5.49
CA SER A 111 -25.16 -11.15 -4.24
C SER A 111 -25.44 -10.09 -3.17
N LEU A 112 -26.09 -8.96 -3.52
CA LEU A 112 -26.25 -7.77 -2.67
C LEU A 112 -24.92 -7.09 -2.29
N TRP A 113 -23.83 -7.39 -2.99
CA TRP A 113 -22.53 -6.77 -2.70
C TRP A 113 -22.54 -5.26 -2.97
N ASP A 114 -23.18 -4.81 -4.05
CA ASP A 114 -23.34 -3.39 -4.36
C ASP A 114 -24.25 -2.68 -3.35
N ASP A 115 -25.33 -3.31 -2.89
CA ASP A 115 -26.15 -2.79 -1.79
C ASP A 115 -25.34 -2.64 -0.51
N PHE A 116 -24.49 -3.63 -0.20
CA PHE A 116 -23.60 -3.57 0.95
C PHE A 116 -22.56 -2.44 0.81
N LEU A 117 -21.90 -2.29 -0.34
CA LEU A 117 -20.97 -1.19 -0.58
C LEU A 117 -21.69 0.16 -0.43
N ALA A 118 -22.91 0.29 -0.98
CA ALA A 118 -23.74 1.48 -0.82
C ALA A 118 -24.04 1.76 0.66
N TYR A 119 -24.42 0.74 1.43
CA TYR A 119 -24.61 0.88 2.87
C TYR A 119 -23.32 1.29 3.59
N HIS A 120 -22.20 0.64 3.30
CA HIS A 120 -20.91 0.89 3.94
C HIS A 120 -20.49 2.36 3.77
N TYR A 121 -20.61 2.89 2.55
CA TYR A 121 -20.19 4.26 2.23
C TYR A 121 -21.29 5.32 2.36
N THR A 122 -22.54 5.01 2.68
CA THR A 122 -23.59 6.04 2.83
C THR A 122 -24.39 5.92 4.13
N GLY A 123 -24.29 4.78 4.80
CA GLY A 123 -25.13 4.39 5.93
C GLY A 123 -26.61 4.15 5.56
N ARG A 124 -26.96 4.17 4.26
CA ARG A 124 -28.33 3.96 3.81
C ARG A 124 -28.68 2.47 3.90
N PRO A 125 -29.65 2.07 4.76
CA PRO A 125 -30.05 0.67 4.86
C PRO A 125 -30.68 0.18 3.56
N PHE A 126 -30.60 -1.13 3.34
CA PHE A 126 -31.17 -1.82 2.17
C PHE A 126 -32.00 -3.03 2.58
N ASP A 127 -32.99 -3.36 1.76
CA ASP A 127 -33.79 -4.58 1.90
C ASP A 127 -33.14 -5.70 1.09
N PRO A 128 -32.68 -6.80 1.71
CA PRO A 128 -32.09 -7.91 0.98
C PRO A 128 -33.06 -8.61 0.02
N ALA A 129 -34.37 -8.35 0.11
CA ALA A 129 -35.37 -8.88 -0.81
C ALA A 129 -35.46 -8.08 -2.13
N THR A 130 -34.88 -6.89 -2.22
CA THR A 130 -34.91 -6.08 -3.44
C THR A 130 -33.74 -6.44 -4.35
N ASN A 131 -33.99 -7.24 -5.39
CA ASN A 131 -32.98 -7.60 -6.40
C ASN A 131 -32.80 -6.48 -7.45
N THR A 132 -32.41 -5.29 -7.00
CA THR A 132 -32.15 -4.13 -7.86
C THR A 132 -30.77 -3.58 -7.59
N VAL A 133 -30.07 -3.19 -8.65
CA VAL A 133 -28.75 -2.58 -8.56
C VAL A 133 -28.77 -1.31 -7.70
N ALA A 134 -27.86 -1.23 -6.74
CA ALA A 134 -27.69 -0.07 -5.86
C ALA A 134 -26.68 0.92 -6.44
N ILE A 135 -27.18 2.07 -6.90
CA ILE A 135 -26.36 3.24 -7.22
C ILE A 135 -26.82 4.37 -6.29
N PRO A 136 -26.00 4.76 -5.30
CA PRO A 136 -26.30 5.92 -4.46
C PRO A 136 -26.51 7.19 -5.28
N ASP A 137 -27.39 8.06 -4.80
CA ASP A 137 -27.55 9.40 -5.35
C ASP A 137 -26.24 10.18 -5.17
N SER A 138 -25.82 10.96 -6.17
CA SER A 138 -24.61 11.78 -6.09
C SER A 138 -24.67 12.85 -5.00
N SER A 139 -25.87 13.15 -4.49
CA SER A 139 -26.10 14.03 -3.34
C SER A 139 -26.00 13.35 -1.97
N SER A 140 -25.83 12.02 -1.92
CA SER A 140 -25.63 11.31 -0.66
C SER A 140 -24.26 11.64 -0.06
N SER A 141 -24.24 12.01 1.22
CA SER A 141 -22.98 12.23 1.94
C SER A 141 -22.24 10.90 2.07
N ALA A 142 -21.12 10.76 1.36
CA ALA A 142 -20.27 9.60 1.53
C ALA A 142 -19.71 9.58 2.96
N ARG A 143 -19.83 8.43 3.61
CA ARG A 143 -19.09 8.06 4.82
C ARG A 143 -17.81 7.36 4.40
N ALA A 144 -16.77 7.52 5.19
CA ALA A 144 -15.55 6.74 5.09
C ALA A 144 -15.38 5.99 6.42
N PRO A 145 -15.94 4.77 6.58
CA PRO A 145 -15.90 4.07 7.87
C PRO A 145 -14.50 3.77 8.38
N GLY A 146 -13.51 3.67 7.47
CA GLY A 146 -12.10 3.55 7.83
C GLY A 146 -11.41 4.88 8.11
N ALA A 147 -12.05 6.02 7.85
CA ALA A 147 -11.42 7.31 8.09
C ALA A 147 -11.35 7.62 9.59
N GLY A 148 -10.22 8.15 10.04
CA GLY A 148 -9.98 8.48 11.45
C GLY A 148 -9.65 9.97 11.63
N PRO A 149 -10.16 10.67 12.66
CA PRO A 149 -9.70 12.01 13.00
C PRO A 149 -8.32 11.91 13.70
N ILE A 150 -7.30 11.54 12.94
CA ILE A 150 -5.94 11.35 13.43
C ILE A 150 -5.28 12.72 13.64
N GLN A 151 -4.68 12.91 14.80
CA GLN A 151 -3.84 14.04 15.15
C GLN A 151 -2.44 13.53 15.45
N VAL A 152 -1.44 14.24 14.94
CA VAL A 152 -0.02 13.92 15.12
C VAL A 152 0.68 15.16 15.67
N SER A 153 1.48 15.01 16.71
CA SER A 153 2.30 16.10 17.24
C SER A 153 3.43 16.48 16.26
N PRO A 154 4.05 17.67 16.42
CA PRO A 154 5.36 17.92 15.83
C PRO A 154 6.38 16.85 16.27
N ILE A 155 7.38 16.58 15.43
CA ILE A 155 8.45 15.63 15.74
C ILE A 155 9.40 16.26 16.77
N THR A 156 9.76 15.48 17.78
CA THR A 156 10.90 15.78 18.66
C THR A 156 12.11 14.98 18.19
N LEU A 157 13.24 15.64 17.96
CA LEU A 157 14.49 15.02 17.56
C LEU A 157 15.48 14.96 18.72
N SER A 158 16.24 13.87 18.83
CA SER A 158 17.40 13.82 19.74
C SER A 158 18.55 14.71 19.29
N ASP A 159 18.74 14.86 17.97
CA ASP A 159 19.72 15.74 17.32
C ASP A 159 19.19 16.10 15.91
N ASN A 160 19.68 17.18 15.30
CA ASN A 160 19.34 17.54 13.92
C ASN A 160 20.45 17.20 12.91
N VAL A 161 21.46 16.45 13.37
CA VAL A 161 22.55 15.95 12.56
C VAL A 161 22.64 14.42 12.70
N ALA A 162 22.65 13.73 11.56
CA ALA A 162 22.92 12.30 11.47
C ALA A 162 24.25 12.06 10.72
N ALA A 163 24.91 10.96 11.03
CA ALA A 163 26.08 10.47 10.29
C ALA A 163 26.14 8.94 10.41
N PRO A 164 26.92 8.23 9.58
CA PRO A 164 27.09 6.79 9.72
C PRO A 164 27.50 6.37 11.14
N GLY A 165 26.69 5.53 11.78
CA GLY A 165 26.80 5.07 13.16
C GLY A 165 26.44 6.11 14.22
N GLN A 166 25.79 7.21 13.84
CA GLN A 166 25.27 8.28 14.69
C GLN A 166 23.83 8.61 14.28
N PRO A 167 22.87 7.73 14.62
CA PRO A 167 21.48 7.91 14.23
C PRO A 167 20.79 9.02 15.04
N VAL A 168 19.64 9.47 14.54
CA VAL A 168 18.76 10.43 15.21
C VAL A 168 17.48 9.73 15.65
N LEU A 169 17.09 9.88 16.91
CA LEU A 169 15.79 9.43 17.40
C LEU A 169 14.71 10.48 17.06
N LEU A 170 13.67 10.05 16.36
CA LEU A 170 12.46 10.79 16.10
C LEU A 170 11.35 10.30 17.04
N SER A 171 10.60 11.22 17.64
CA SER A 171 9.45 10.92 18.51
C SER A 171 8.24 11.77 18.14
N ILE A 172 7.06 11.14 18.08
CA ILE A 172 5.76 11.81 17.91
C ILE A 172 4.70 11.19 18.83
N ASP A 173 3.73 11.99 19.22
CA ASP A 173 2.49 11.52 19.83
C ASP A 173 1.38 11.46 18.77
N ILE A 174 0.66 10.35 18.73
CA ILE A 174 -0.45 10.09 17.82
C ILE A 174 -1.72 9.90 18.64
N ALA A 175 -2.77 10.64 18.30
CA ALA A 175 -4.09 10.53 18.90
C ALA A 175 -5.17 10.38 17.82
N GLY A 176 -6.01 9.35 17.90
CA GLY A 176 -7.09 9.10 16.96
C GLY A 176 -7.50 7.63 16.87
N GLU A 177 -8.70 7.41 16.33
CA GLU A 177 -9.18 6.07 15.97
C GLU A 177 -8.76 5.70 14.54
N ASN A 178 -8.94 4.43 14.18
CA ASN A 178 -8.74 3.91 12.82
C ASN A 178 -7.32 4.12 12.24
N VAL A 179 -6.29 4.18 13.08
CA VAL A 179 -4.90 4.13 12.61
C VAL A 179 -4.67 2.76 11.95
N GLY A 180 -4.32 2.77 10.66
CA GLY A 180 -4.09 1.59 9.85
C GLY A 180 -2.62 1.19 9.85
N TYR A 181 -1.80 1.96 9.12
CA TYR A 181 -0.36 1.76 9.01
C TYR A 181 0.38 3.06 9.33
N ILE A 182 1.62 2.94 9.79
CA ILE A 182 2.53 4.08 9.94
C ILE A 182 3.75 3.77 9.10
N TYR A 183 4.23 4.76 8.36
CA TYR A 183 5.40 4.64 7.51
C TYR A 183 6.48 5.63 7.93
N LEU A 184 7.74 5.20 7.85
CA LEU A 184 8.88 6.09 7.73
C LEU A 184 8.84 6.77 6.35
N PHE A 185 9.19 8.05 6.30
CA PHE A 185 9.51 8.76 5.08
C PHE A 185 10.90 9.37 5.19
N VAL A 186 11.71 9.19 4.14
CA VAL A 186 13.02 9.83 4.00
C VAL A 186 13.12 10.44 2.60
N GLY A 187 13.37 11.74 2.54
CA GLY A 187 13.56 12.45 1.29
C GLY A 187 14.79 13.35 1.31
N PHE A 188 15.62 13.30 0.28
CA PHE A 188 16.74 14.22 0.09
C PHE A 188 16.22 15.56 -0.46
N LEU A 189 16.51 16.66 0.21
CA LEU A 189 16.06 17.99 -0.19
C LEU A 189 17.04 18.61 -1.20
N ASP A 190 16.67 18.64 -2.47
CA ASP A 190 17.38 19.40 -3.48
C ASP A 190 16.98 20.88 -3.40
N GLN A 191 17.82 21.65 -2.70
CA GLN A 191 17.64 23.09 -2.54
C GLN A 191 17.73 23.86 -3.85
N SER A 192 18.39 23.30 -4.88
CA SER A 192 18.54 23.97 -6.16
C SER A 192 17.30 23.83 -7.05
N GLY A 193 16.71 22.62 -7.07
CA GLY A 193 15.44 22.32 -7.75
C GLY A 193 14.20 22.74 -6.96
N ASN A 194 14.33 23.05 -5.67
CA ASN A 194 13.21 23.21 -4.74
C ASN A 194 12.29 21.98 -4.76
N SER A 195 12.90 20.80 -4.64
CA SER A 195 12.23 19.51 -4.76
C SER A 195 12.81 18.52 -3.74
N ILE A 196 12.05 17.45 -3.47
CA ILE A 196 12.46 16.36 -2.58
C ILE A 196 12.57 15.09 -3.42
N PHE A 197 13.74 14.48 -3.45
CA PHE A 197 13.92 13.12 -3.95
C PHE A 197 13.49 12.14 -2.85
N VAL A 198 12.44 11.35 -3.09
CA VAL A 198 11.99 10.33 -2.12
C VAL A 198 12.98 9.17 -2.14
N ALA A 199 13.78 9.08 -1.08
CA ALA A 199 14.90 8.15 -1.00
C ALA A 199 14.50 6.82 -0.36
N ASP A 200 13.65 6.87 0.67
CA ASP A 200 13.23 5.69 1.40
C ASP A 200 11.82 5.84 1.99
N SER A 201 11.13 4.72 2.13
CA SER A 201 9.91 4.61 2.92
C SER A 201 9.76 3.17 3.41
N ASP A 202 9.33 2.99 4.65
CA ASP A 202 9.10 1.65 5.18
C ASP A 202 7.94 1.60 6.16
N TYR A 203 7.32 0.44 6.38
CA TYR A 203 6.39 0.25 7.48
C TYR A 203 7.12 0.36 8.81
N LEU A 204 6.51 1.07 9.76
CA LEU A 204 6.94 1.03 11.14
C LEU A 204 6.24 -0.09 11.90
N GLU A 205 7.00 -0.74 12.79
CA GLU A 205 6.49 -1.83 13.60
C GLU A 205 5.60 -1.32 14.74
N SER A 206 4.55 -2.09 15.05
CA SER A 206 3.72 -1.85 16.22
C SER A 206 4.15 -2.76 17.36
N ASN A 207 3.84 -2.39 18.61
CA ASN A 207 4.14 -3.23 19.77
C ASN A 207 3.34 -4.56 19.76
N GLU A 208 2.22 -4.63 19.04
CA GLU A 208 1.41 -5.83 18.88
C GLU A 208 1.14 -6.09 17.39
N THR A 209 1.82 -7.08 16.82
CA THR A 209 1.52 -7.57 15.47
C THR A 209 0.56 -8.76 15.54
N ARG A 210 -0.47 -8.76 14.70
CA ARG A 210 -1.41 -9.88 14.52
C ARG A 210 -1.25 -10.53 13.17
N GLU A 211 -1.79 -11.74 13.04
CA GLU A 211 -1.71 -12.56 11.83
C GLU A 211 -3.03 -13.30 11.58
N VAL A 212 -3.56 -13.24 10.36
CA VAL A 212 -4.63 -14.14 9.88
C VAL A 212 -4.21 -14.76 8.55
N ASP A 213 -4.17 -16.09 8.49
CA ASP A 213 -3.77 -16.88 7.31
C ASP A 213 -2.41 -16.48 6.70
N GLY A 214 -1.43 -16.13 7.54
CA GLY A 214 -0.11 -15.64 7.11
C GLY A 214 -0.07 -14.17 6.69
N VAL A 215 -1.19 -13.43 6.77
CA VAL A 215 -1.23 -11.99 6.54
C VAL A 215 -1.05 -11.27 7.88
N TYR A 216 0.03 -10.50 7.99
CA TYR A 216 0.37 -9.75 9.20
C TYR A 216 -0.15 -8.31 9.14
N TYR A 217 -0.55 -7.78 10.29
CA TYR A 217 -1.03 -6.39 10.40
C TYR A 217 -0.76 -5.82 11.80
N PRO A 218 -0.56 -4.49 11.90
CA PRO A 218 -0.26 -3.83 13.16
C PRO A 218 -1.49 -3.64 14.06
N VAL A 219 -1.24 -3.55 15.37
CA VAL A 219 -2.21 -3.07 16.37
C VAL A 219 -1.52 -1.99 17.20
N TRP A 220 -2.02 -0.75 17.05
CA TRP A 220 -1.35 0.43 17.57
C TRP A 220 -1.65 0.73 19.05
N SER A 221 -2.91 1.01 19.38
CA SER A 221 -3.32 1.34 20.75
C SER A 221 -4.80 1.10 20.95
N GLN A 222 -5.18 0.54 22.09
CA GLN A 222 -6.58 0.42 22.51
C GLN A 222 -7.12 1.73 23.11
N GLN A 223 -6.22 2.64 23.49
CA GLN A 223 -6.57 3.93 24.10
C GLN A 223 -6.71 5.04 23.06
N ASN A 224 -6.50 4.73 21.77
CA ASN A 224 -6.49 5.69 20.67
C ASN A 224 -5.46 6.83 20.85
N GLU A 225 -4.44 6.61 21.68
CA GLU A 225 -3.32 7.50 21.91
C GLU A 225 -2.07 6.66 22.21
N PHE A 226 -0.92 7.04 21.64
CA PHE A 226 0.37 6.41 21.87
C PHE A 226 1.51 7.29 21.33
N THR A 227 2.72 7.08 21.87
CA THR A 227 3.96 7.66 21.35
C THR A 227 4.60 6.68 20.38
N MET A 228 5.03 7.19 19.22
CA MET A 228 5.85 6.47 18.25
C MET A 228 7.27 7.02 18.30
N GLU A 229 8.24 6.12 18.39
CA GLU A 229 9.66 6.43 18.37
C GLU A 229 10.35 5.63 17.26
N PHE A 230 11.25 6.26 16.52
CA PHE A 230 12.06 5.59 15.51
C PHE A 230 13.46 6.18 15.47
N GLU A 231 14.49 5.32 15.56
CA GLU A 231 15.89 5.71 15.45
C GLU A 231 16.32 5.60 13.98
N TRP A 232 16.51 6.74 13.34
CA TRP A 232 16.91 6.81 11.94
C TRP A 232 18.43 6.86 11.79
N GLU A 233 18.99 5.80 11.23
CA GLU A 233 20.35 5.75 10.68
C GLU A 233 20.31 6.25 9.23
N PRO A 234 21.21 7.15 8.80
CA PRO A 234 21.19 7.74 7.46
C PRO A 234 21.65 6.74 6.39
N ILE A 235 20.81 5.73 6.12
CA ILE A 235 20.98 4.72 5.09
C ILE A 235 19.95 4.95 3.99
N VAL A 236 20.35 4.69 2.74
CA VAL A 236 19.46 4.60 1.57
C VAL A 236 19.68 3.28 0.87
N TYR A 237 18.74 2.88 0.03
CA TYR A 237 18.79 1.61 -0.67
C TYR A 237 19.04 1.78 -2.17
N ALA A 238 19.82 0.86 -2.72
CA ALA A 238 20.10 0.76 -4.14
C ALA A 238 19.76 -0.63 -4.68
N ILE A 239 19.47 -0.72 -5.97
CA ILE A 239 19.47 -1.99 -6.70
C ILE A 239 20.87 -2.20 -7.29
N ASN A 240 21.42 -3.39 -7.10
CA ASN A 240 22.71 -3.81 -7.62
C ASN A 240 22.54 -4.96 -8.65
N ASP A 241 23.13 -4.82 -9.84
CA ASP A 241 23.08 -5.82 -10.92
C ASP A 241 24.32 -6.74 -11.00
N GLY A 242 25.21 -6.64 -10.01
CA GLY A 242 26.51 -7.28 -9.95
C GLY A 242 27.67 -6.42 -10.48
N VAL A 243 27.37 -5.30 -11.14
CA VAL A 243 28.36 -4.37 -11.73
C VAL A 243 28.10 -2.92 -11.29
N ASN A 244 26.87 -2.46 -11.42
CA ASN A 244 26.40 -1.12 -11.09
C ASN A 244 25.47 -1.16 -9.88
N SER A 245 25.34 -0.01 -9.21
CA SER A 245 24.39 0.20 -8.12
C SER A 245 23.64 1.50 -8.38
N VAL A 246 22.31 1.45 -8.34
CA VAL A 246 21.44 2.60 -8.59
C VAL A 246 20.53 2.79 -7.39
N VAL A 247 20.60 3.95 -6.75
CA VAL A 247 19.70 4.33 -5.64
C VAL A 247 18.26 4.25 -6.12
N ALA A 248 17.38 3.64 -5.34
CA ALA A 248 16.00 3.43 -5.72
C ALA A 248 15.08 3.50 -4.51
N HIS A 249 13.87 4.02 -4.72
CA HIS A 249 12.83 4.03 -3.70
C HIS A 249 12.18 2.64 -3.60
N PHE A 250 12.56 1.88 -2.57
CA PHE A 250 11.95 0.58 -2.26
C PHE A 250 10.62 0.79 -1.54
N LYS A 251 9.51 0.73 -2.27
CA LYS A 251 8.17 0.89 -1.70
C LYS A 251 7.72 -0.39 -1.00
N PRO A 252 7.39 -0.37 0.30
CA PRO A 252 6.86 -1.55 0.98
C PRO A 252 5.46 -1.87 0.41
N GLN A 253 5.19 -3.14 0.14
CA GLN A 253 3.92 -3.64 -0.40
C GLN A 253 3.13 -4.49 0.60
N SER A 254 3.81 -5.02 1.62
CA SER A 254 3.19 -5.88 2.62
C SER A 254 3.81 -5.62 3.98
N TYR A 255 2.97 -5.48 4.99
CA TYR A 255 3.38 -5.51 6.38
C TYR A 255 3.80 -6.95 6.73
N GLY A 256 5.06 -7.14 7.09
CA GLY A 256 5.62 -8.44 7.46
C GLY A 256 5.65 -8.65 8.98
N ALA A 257 5.86 -9.89 9.42
CA ALA A 257 6.21 -10.15 10.82
C ALA A 257 7.59 -9.59 11.19
N THR A 258 8.47 -9.52 10.18
CA THR A 258 9.80 -8.93 10.22
C THR A 258 10.07 -8.25 8.87
N PHE A 259 11.09 -7.39 8.81
CA PHE A 259 11.55 -6.78 7.56
C PHE A 259 11.97 -7.81 6.49
N GLU A 260 12.45 -9.01 6.88
CA GLU A 260 12.87 -10.07 5.95
C GLU A 260 11.68 -10.67 5.17
N ASP A 261 10.49 -10.65 5.78
CA ASP A 261 9.25 -11.15 5.18
C ASP A 261 8.56 -10.10 4.29
N ALA A 262 8.92 -8.82 4.44
CA ALA A 262 8.32 -7.76 3.67
C ALA A 262 8.65 -7.89 2.18
N ILE A 263 7.68 -7.50 1.36
CA ILE A 263 7.81 -7.39 -0.08
C ILE A 263 8.02 -5.91 -0.37
N TYR A 264 9.12 -5.60 -1.04
CA TYR A 264 9.39 -4.25 -1.51
C TYR A 264 9.29 -4.21 -3.03
N THR A 265 8.91 -3.06 -3.56
CA THR A 265 8.82 -2.84 -4.99
C THR A 265 9.55 -1.61 -5.44
N VAL A 266 10.17 -1.70 -6.61
CA VAL A 266 10.76 -0.56 -7.30
C VAL A 266 10.10 -0.40 -8.66
N ASP A 267 9.62 0.79 -8.94
CA ASP A 267 9.02 1.15 -10.21
C ASP A 267 10.10 1.64 -11.19
N GLY A 268 9.93 1.32 -12.47
CA GLY A 268 10.90 1.67 -13.49
C GLY A 268 10.40 1.42 -14.91
N LEU A 269 11.32 1.55 -15.86
CA LEU A 269 11.09 1.23 -17.27
C LEU A 269 11.88 -0.02 -17.64
N TYR A 270 11.18 -1.07 -18.05
CA TYR A 270 11.78 -2.27 -18.59
C TYR A 270 11.95 -2.14 -20.10
N THR A 271 13.15 -2.38 -20.60
CA THR A 271 13.46 -2.38 -22.04
C THR A 271 14.04 -3.73 -22.45
N TYR A 272 13.42 -4.35 -23.45
CA TYR A 272 13.89 -5.63 -23.99
C TYR A 272 15.16 -5.44 -24.83
N ALA A 273 16.11 -6.35 -24.70
CA ALA A 273 17.41 -6.33 -25.40
C ALA A 273 17.27 -6.41 -26.92
N ASP A 274 16.20 -7.04 -27.40
CA ASP A 274 15.89 -7.17 -28.82
C ASP A 274 15.35 -5.86 -29.46
N GLY A 275 15.17 -4.81 -28.64
CA GLY A 275 14.69 -3.50 -29.06
C GLY A 275 13.20 -3.48 -29.43
N SER A 276 12.43 -4.50 -29.05
CA SER A 276 11.01 -4.61 -29.39
C SER A 276 10.16 -3.50 -28.76
N GLU A 277 10.34 -3.25 -27.47
CA GLU A 277 9.57 -2.25 -26.72
C GLU A 277 10.21 -1.85 -25.38
N THR A 278 9.79 -0.70 -24.86
CA THR A 278 9.99 -0.26 -23.47
C THR A 278 8.63 -0.13 -22.81
N ARG A 279 8.49 -0.52 -21.56
CA ARG A 279 7.23 -0.40 -20.81
C ARG A 279 7.46 -0.11 -19.33
N TYR A 280 6.47 0.52 -18.71
CA TYR A 280 6.43 0.65 -17.26
C TYR A 280 6.45 -0.75 -16.61
N ALA A 281 7.33 -0.93 -15.64
CA ALA A 281 7.49 -2.17 -14.94
C ALA A 281 7.74 -1.96 -13.45
N ARG A 282 7.42 -3.00 -12.67
CA ARG A 282 7.63 -3.07 -11.24
C ARG A 282 8.44 -4.30 -10.91
N LEU A 283 9.57 -4.10 -10.24
CA LEU A 283 10.36 -5.16 -9.64
C LEU A 283 9.80 -5.50 -8.26
N TYR A 284 9.76 -6.78 -7.90
CA TYR A 284 9.36 -7.26 -6.58
C TYR A 284 10.53 -7.92 -5.88
N PHE A 285 11.01 -7.31 -4.80
CA PHE A 285 12.06 -7.82 -3.94
C PHE A 285 11.46 -8.54 -2.73
N ASN A 286 12.20 -9.51 -2.19
CA ASN A 286 11.94 -10.10 -0.89
C ASN A 286 13.24 -10.74 -0.39
N ASN A 287 13.58 -10.46 0.88
CA ASN A 287 14.82 -10.87 1.51
C ASN A 287 16.05 -10.59 0.64
N GLY A 288 16.27 -9.33 0.27
CA GLY A 288 17.47 -8.94 -0.49
C GLY A 288 17.44 -9.16 -1.99
N VAL A 289 16.54 -9.99 -2.51
CA VAL A 289 16.66 -10.50 -3.88
C VAL A 289 15.41 -10.18 -4.69
N MET A 290 15.62 -9.68 -5.92
CA MET A 290 14.55 -9.53 -6.90
C MET A 290 13.98 -10.91 -7.24
N ARG A 291 12.66 -11.07 -7.12
CA ARG A 291 11.97 -12.34 -7.40
C ARG A 291 11.13 -12.30 -8.65
N GLN A 292 10.52 -11.16 -8.97
CA GLN A 292 9.55 -11.04 -10.06
C GLN A 292 9.62 -9.65 -10.70
N VAL A 293 9.25 -9.60 -11.97
CA VAL A 293 9.09 -8.36 -12.74
C VAL A 293 7.70 -8.37 -13.35
N PHE A 294 6.92 -7.31 -13.15
CA PHE A 294 5.63 -7.15 -13.81
C PHE A 294 5.65 -5.93 -14.70
N GLY A 295 5.33 -6.11 -15.98
CA GLY A 295 5.08 -5.01 -16.92
C GLY A 295 3.61 -4.63 -16.97
N PHE A 296 3.33 -3.35 -17.16
CA PHE A 296 1.98 -2.80 -17.21
C PHE A 296 1.65 -2.32 -18.62
N THR A 297 0.37 -2.39 -19.00
CA THR A 297 -0.09 -1.92 -20.32
C THR A 297 -0.26 -0.41 -20.40
N GLY A 298 -0.41 0.27 -19.25
CA GLY A 298 -0.51 1.72 -19.14
C GLY A 298 0.70 2.33 -18.44
N GLU A 299 0.75 3.66 -18.44
CA GLU A 299 1.76 4.44 -17.71
C GLU A 299 1.47 4.43 -16.19
N ASN A 300 2.47 4.77 -15.37
CA ASN A 300 2.34 4.92 -13.91
C ASN A 300 1.73 3.70 -13.19
N GLY A 301 1.99 2.50 -13.70
CA GLY A 301 1.46 1.25 -13.12
C GLY A 301 -0.03 1.03 -13.35
N THR A 302 -0.63 1.72 -14.32
CA THR A 302 -2.05 1.54 -14.67
C THR A 302 -2.25 0.39 -15.67
N GLY A 303 -3.45 -0.19 -15.68
CA GLY A 303 -3.82 -1.25 -16.61
C GLY A 303 -3.39 -2.65 -16.17
N ALA A 304 -3.54 -3.62 -17.06
CA ALA A 304 -3.39 -5.03 -16.71
C ALA A 304 -1.89 -5.42 -16.59
N PRO A 305 -1.42 -5.88 -15.42
CA PRO A 305 -0.04 -6.33 -15.27
C PRO A 305 0.18 -7.70 -15.92
N ARG A 306 1.41 -7.95 -16.39
CA ARG A 306 1.87 -9.26 -16.85
C ARG A 306 3.28 -9.52 -16.35
N GLU A 307 3.52 -10.73 -15.85
CA GLU A 307 4.87 -11.13 -15.46
C GLU A 307 5.79 -11.13 -16.68
N ILE A 308 6.96 -10.52 -16.52
CA ILE A 308 8.06 -10.53 -17.48
C ILE A 308 9.10 -11.50 -16.92
N ILE A 309 9.62 -12.38 -17.77
CA ILE A 309 10.74 -13.26 -17.44
C ILE A 309 12.01 -12.64 -18.01
N PRO A 310 12.87 -12.00 -17.19
CA PRO A 310 13.99 -11.25 -17.72
C PRO A 310 14.99 -12.12 -18.45
N GLN A 311 15.53 -11.60 -19.55
CA GLN A 311 16.61 -12.23 -20.31
C GLN A 311 17.90 -11.42 -20.12
N THR A 312 19.03 -12.10 -20.25
CA THR A 312 20.33 -11.43 -20.20
C THR A 312 20.42 -10.35 -21.30
N GLY A 313 20.80 -9.13 -20.89
CA GLY A 313 20.88 -7.96 -21.76
C GLY A 313 19.63 -7.09 -21.77
N ASP A 314 18.50 -7.55 -21.21
CA ASP A 314 17.37 -6.66 -20.94
C ASP A 314 17.80 -5.60 -19.91
N THR A 315 17.16 -4.43 -19.91
CA THR A 315 17.53 -3.35 -18.99
C THR A 315 16.36 -2.83 -18.18
N PHE A 316 16.66 -2.28 -17.01
CA PHE A 316 15.71 -1.63 -16.14
C PHE A 316 16.23 -0.23 -15.77
N THR A 317 15.51 0.80 -16.18
CA THR A 317 15.78 2.18 -15.77
C THR A 317 14.91 2.52 -14.57
N VAL A 318 15.52 2.87 -13.44
CA VAL A 318 14.78 3.22 -12.21
C VAL A 318 13.95 4.48 -12.47
N LEU A 319 12.70 4.51 -12.00
CA LEU A 319 11.89 5.73 -11.96
C LEU A 319 11.96 6.32 -10.56
N GLU A 320 12.68 7.43 -10.44
CA GLU A 320 12.83 8.20 -9.22
C GLU A 320 11.56 9.00 -8.93
N GLU A 321 11.15 9.06 -7.67
CA GLU A 321 10.02 9.87 -7.23
C GLU A 321 10.51 11.21 -6.67
N TRP A 322 9.97 12.30 -7.22
CA TRP A 322 10.32 13.66 -6.89
C TRP A 322 9.08 14.45 -6.47
N LEU A 323 9.16 15.17 -5.36
CA LEU A 323 8.10 16.06 -4.87
C LEU A 323 8.51 17.51 -5.10
N ASP A 324 7.80 18.22 -5.99
CA ASP A 324 8.06 19.62 -6.29
C ASP A 324 7.44 20.54 -5.24
N LEU A 325 8.21 21.49 -4.72
CA LEU A 325 7.78 22.38 -3.64
C LEU A 325 7.39 23.78 -4.16
N ASP A 326 6.41 24.41 -3.51
CA ASP A 326 6.16 25.85 -3.65
C ASP A 326 7.16 26.69 -2.84
N GLN A 327 6.98 28.02 -2.86
CA GLN A 327 7.82 28.95 -2.10
C GLN A 327 7.63 28.86 -0.59
N GLN A 328 6.56 28.21 -0.14
CA GLN A 328 6.24 27.98 1.27
C GLN A 328 6.71 26.59 1.74
N GLY A 329 7.29 25.78 0.84
CA GLY A 329 7.75 24.42 1.14
C GLY A 329 6.65 23.37 1.09
N ASN A 330 5.47 23.68 0.56
CA ASN A 330 4.40 22.70 0.40
C ASN A 330 4.60 21.91 -0.90
N VAL A 331 4.31 20.61 -0.86
CA VAL A 331 4.29 19.77 -2.06
C VAL A 331 3.18 20.24 -3.00
N THR A 332 3.54 20.55 -4.24
CA THR A 332 2.62 20.97 -5.30
C THR A 332 2.38 19.88 -6.32
N GLN A 333 3.35 19.01 -6.53
CA GLN A 333 3.31 17.96 -7.52
C GLN A 333 4.24 16.80 -7.12
N SER A 334 3.82 15.56 -7.42
CA SER A 334 4.71 14.39 -7.44
C SER A 334 4.97 14.03 -8.90
N THR A 335 6.25 13.85 -9.25
CA THR A 335 6.71 13.49 -10.59
C THR A 335 7.61 12.26 -10.55
N GLN A 336 7.61 11.51 -11.65
CA GLN A 336 8.59 10.45 -11.86
C GLN A 336 9.63 10.89 -12.87
N GLN A 337 10.90 10.73 -12.54
CA GLN A 337 12.04 11.03 -13.41
C GLN A 337 12.83 9.74 -13.68
N GLN A 338 13.44 9.64 -14.85
CA GLN A 338 14.31 8.50 -15.17
C GLN A 338 15.64 8.70 -14.45
N GLY A 339 15.96 7.78 -13.54
CA GLY A 339 17.28 7.64 -12.94
C GLY A 339 18.19 6.79 -13.82
N ASP A 340 19.15 6.12 -13.19
CA ASP A 340 20.11 5.27 -13.87
C ASP A 340 19.54 3.91 -14.29
N THR A 341 20.26 3.24 -15.19
CA THR A 341 19.87 1.96 -15.81
C THR A 341 20.74 0.81 -15.34
N LEU A 342 20.09 -0.30 -14.99
CA LEU A 342 20.69 -1.59 -14.65
C LEU A 342 20.50 -2.58 -15.79
N THR A 343 21.40 -3.56 -15.91
CA THR A 343 21.33 -4.59 -16.97
C THR A 343 21.13 -5.97 -16.38
N PHE A 344 20.11 -6.69 -16.82
CA PHE A 344 19.85 -8.06 -16.39
C PHE A 344 20.96 -9.00 -16.88
N SER A 345 21.47 -9.82 -15.96
CA SER A 345 22.48 -10.85 -16.22
C SER A 345 21.90 -12.24 -15.94
N ASP A 346 22.75 -13.24 -15.70
CA ASP A 346 22.35 -14.55 -15.20
C ASP A 346 22.09 -14.55 -13.68
N GLN A 347 22.49 -13.49 -12.98
CA GLN A 347 22.23 -13.29 -11.55
C GLN A 347 21.04 -12.34 -11.35
N PRO A 348 20.20 -12.58 -10.33
CA PRO A 348 19.13 -11.66 -9.99
C PRO A 348 19.69 -10.36 -9.44
N PHE A 349 18.97 -9.26 -9.66
CA PHE A 349 19.25 -8.02 -8.93
C PHE A 349 19.09 -8.23 -7.43
N ILE A 350 19.95 -7.59 -6.66
CA ILE A 350 19.89 -7.57 -5.20
C ILE A 350 19.69 -6.14 -4.73
N TRP A 351 19.04 -5.96 -3.57
CA TRP A 351 19.13 -4.67 -2.89
C TRP A 351 20.51 -4.52 -2.25
N GLN A 352 20.91 -3.28 -2.00
CA GLN A 352 22.14 -2.93 -1.33
C GLN A 352 21.90 -1.71 -0.45
N GLU A 353 22.33 -1.80 0.81
CA GLU A 353 22.39 -0.65 1.71
C GLU A 353 23.59 0.24 1.36
N LEU A 354 23.37 1.55 1.35
CA LEU A 354 24.37 2.58 1.15
C LEU A 354 24.23 3.65 2.22
N ASP A 355 25.34 4.26 2.63
CA ASP A 355 25.28 5.49 3.41
C ASP A 355 24.59 6.59 2.57
N ALA A 356 23.69 7.33 3.21
CA ALA A 356 23.03 8.47 2.59
C ALA A 356 24.07 9.54 2.23
N ALA A 357 23.87 10.22 1.09
CA ALA A 357 24.75 11.29 0.68
C ALA A 357 24.71 12.45 1.68
N ALA A 358 25.83 13.15 1.89
CA ALA A 358 25.82 14.32 2.77
C ALA A 358 24.88 15.41 2.22
N GLY A 359 24.07 16.01 3.10
CA GLY A 359 23.12 17.05 2.73
C GLY A 359 21.86 17.10 3.60
N PRO A 360 20.92 17.99 3.27
CA PRO A 360 19.66 18.10 4.00
C PRO A 360 18.67 17.02 3.58
N TYR A 361 18.07 16.37 4.57
CA TYR A 361 16.99 15.39 4.41
C TYR A 361 15.75 15.86 5.15
N LEU A 362 14.57 15.54 4.61
CA LEU A 362 13.32 15.50 5.36
C LEU A 362 13.08 14.07 5.81
N VAL A 363 12.93 13.89 7.11
CA VAL A 363 12.67 12.59 7.72
C VAL A 363 11.44 12.72 8.61
N GLY A 364 10.55 11.73 8.57
CA GLY A 364 9.37 11.77 9.41
C GLY A 364 8.43 10.61 9.22
N PHE A 365 7.18 10.85 9.60
CA PHE A 365 6.15 9.83 9.72
C PHE A 365 4.97 10.15 8.81
N ILE A 366 4.47 9.10 8.14
CA ILE A 366 3.19 9.11 7.44
C ILE A 366 2.25 8.20 8.22
N VAL A 367 1.24 8.77 8.86
CA VAL A 367 0.21 8.02 9.60
C VAL A 367 -0.99 7.85 8.69
N GLU A 368 -1.29 6.62 8.29
CA GLU A 368 -2.37 6.25 7.39
C GLU A 368 -3.55 5.65 8.15
N ASP A 369 -4.76 6.12 7.89
CA ASP A 369 -5.98 5.53 8.44
C ASP A 369 -6.46 4.31 7.64
N LEU A 370 -7.49 3.60 8.14
CA LEU A 370 -8.03 2.40 7.49
C LEU A 370 -8.74 2.67 6.15
N ASP A 371 -8.97 3.93 5.77
CA ASP A 371 -9.49 4.33 4.45
C ASP A 371 -8.38 4.78 3.48
N GLY A 372 -7.13 4.85 3.96
CA GLY A 372 -5.95 5.25 3.19
C GLY A 372 -5.68 6.76 3.21
N ASN A 373 -6.33 7.53 4.08
CA ASN A 373 -5.98 8.95 4.25
C ASN A 373 -4.71 9.07 5.08
N LYS A 374 -3.84 10.00 4.68
CA LYS A 374 -2.51 10.18 5.28
C LYS A 374 -2.44 11.50 6.05
N THR A 375 -1.85 11.43 7.24
CA THR A 375 -1.41 12.58 8.02
C THR A 375 0.10 12.52 8.13
N GLU A 376 0.78 13.57 7.68
CA GLU A 376 2.22 13.56 7.45
C GLU A 376 2.89 14.62 8.32
N VAL A 377 3.99 14.25 8.96
CA VAL A 377 4.86 15.18 9.71
C VAL A 377 6.31 14.88 9.38
N TYR A 378 7.09 15.93 9.17
CA TYR A 378 8.49 15.85 8.75
C TYR A 378 9.34 16.86 9.51
N GLU A 379 10.60 16.52 9.72
CA GLU A 379 11.62 17.44 10.19
C GLU A 379 12.88 17.37 9.33
N GLN A 380 13.62 18.47 9.30
CA GLN A 380 14.86 18.54 8.55
C GLN A 380 16.03 18.02 9.39
N ILE A 381 16.73 17.01 8.88
CA ILE A 381 17.97 16.46 9.45
C ILE A 381 19.11 16.66 8.44
N THR A 382 20.29 17.05 8.93
CA THR A 382 21.49 17.17 8.09
C THR A 382 22.34 15.92 8.20
N VAL A 383 22.65 15.28 7.07
CA VAL A 383 23.61 14.16 6.99
C VAL A 383 25.00 14.70 6.70
N ASN A 384 26.00 14.27 7.48
CA ASN A 384 27.41 14.71 7.37
C ASN A 384 28.35 13.63 6.83
#